data_AF-A0A7J9Y496-F1
#
_entry.id   AF-A0A7J9Y496-F1
#
_cell.length_a   1.000
_cell.length_b   1.000
_cell.length_c   1.000
_cell.angle_alpha   90.00
_cell.angle_beta   90.00
_cell.angle_gamma   90.00
#
_symmetry.space_group_name_H-M   'P 1'
#
loop_
_entity.id
_entity.type
_entity.pdbx_description
1 polymer ?
#
loop_
_entity_poly.entity_id
_entity_poly.type
_entity_poly.pdbx_seq_one_letter_code
_entity_poly.pdbx_strand_id
1 'polypeptide(L)'
;MGYEWAPSLLDKLAGIEAYEVRQVLEEKRPRLPRPAVGGDGVQVLTVWGRTRAGRRLIVVLRPTDNDLDWLIVGAREMTADQAAEYDRWEADRG
;
A
#
# COMPACT_ATOMS: atom_id res chain seq x y z
N MET A 1 -0.73 -13.74 -8.71
CA MET A 1 -0.08 -12.62 -8.03
C MET A 1 -0.41 -12.76 -6.56
N GLY A 2 0.49 -13.38 -5.79
CA GLY A 2 0.35 -13.52 -4.34
C GLY A 2 0.88 -12.30 -3.61
N TYR A 3 0.34 -12.04 -2.42
CA TYR A 3 0.93 -11.11 -1.47
C TYR A 3 1.33 -11.87 -0.22
N GLU A 4 2.61 -11.77 0.14
CA GLU A 4 3.15 -12.36 1.35
C GLU A 4 3.52 -11.27 2.35
N TRP A 5 3.41 -11.56 3.64
CA TRP A 5 3.82 -10.63 4.68
C TRP A 5 5.28 -10.86 5.03
N ALA A 6 6.07 -9.78 5.14
CA ALA A 6 7.39 -9.89 5.74
C ALA A 6 7.24 -10.40 7.20
N PRO A 7 8.05 -11.39 7.65
CA PRO A 7 7.84 -12.12 8.91
C PRO A 7 7.74 -11.29 10.20
N SER A 8 8.13 -10.00 10.18
CA SER A 8 8.11 -9.10 11.34
C SER A 8 7.32 -7.81 11.09
N LEU A 9 6.47 -7.78 10.05
CA LEU A 9 5.77 -6.55 9.68
C LEU A 9 4.48 -6.33 10.48
N LEU A 10 3.77 -7.40 10.82
CA LEU A 10 2.47 -7.29 11.49
C LEU A 10 2.58 -6.51 12.81
N ASP A 11 3.66 -6.73 13.57
CA ASP A 11 3.94 -6.02 14.82
C ASP A 11 4.32 -4.53 14.63
N LYS A 12 4.65 -4.13 13.40
CA LYS A 12 5.07 -2.77 13.04
C LYS A 12 3.96 -1.96 12.39
N LEU A 13 2.80 -2.57 12.16
CA LEU A 13 1.64 -1.84 11.67
C LEU A 13 1.10 -0.95 12.79
N ALA A 14 1.41 0.34 12.73
CA ALA A 14 0.99 1.32 13.73
C ALA A 14 -0.53 1.57 13.68
N GLY A 15 -1.33 0.66 14.26
CA GLY A 15 -2.79 0.75 14.28
C GLY A 15 -3.44 0.52 12.91
N ILE A 16 -2.78 -0.19 12.01
CA ILE A 16 -3.32 -0.63 10.72
C ILE A 16 -3.52 -2.13 10.78
N GLU A 17 -4.72 -2.58 10.49
CA GLU A 17 -5.04 -3.99 10.53
C GLU A 17 -4.64 -4.67 9.21
N ALA A 18 -4.23 -5.94 9.29
CA ALA A 18 -3.83 -6.71 8.11
C ALA A 18 -4.95 -6.78 7.05
N TYR A 19 -6.22 -6.81 7.49
CA TYR A 19 -7.35 -6.81 6.58
C TYR A 19 -7.47 -5.48 5.81
N GLU A 20 -7.10 -4.34 6.39
CA GLU A 20 -7.16 -3.03 5.73
C GLU A 20 -6.15 -2.95 4.58
N VAL A 21 -4.95 -3.52 4.79
CA VAL A 21 -3.94 -3.67 3.74
C VAL A 21 -4.47 -4.54 2.60
N ARG A 22 -5.12 -5.66 2.92
CA ARG A 22 -5.76 -6.51 1.91
C ARG A 22 -6.86 -5.78 1.16
N GLN A 23 -7.66 -4.94 1.82
CA GLN A 23 -8.70 -4.15 1.13
C GLN A 23 -8.08 -3.25 0.06
N VAL A 24 -6.96 -2.59 0.36
CA VAL A 24 -6.25 -1.75 -0.62
C VAL A 24 -5.69 -2.55 -1.80
N LEU A 25 -5.18 -3.76 -1.54
CA LEU A 25 -4.50 -4.58 -2.55
C LEU A 25 -5.43 -5.46 -3.39
N GLU A 26 -6.59 -5.86 -2.86
CA GLU A 26 -7.43 -6.91 -3.46
C GLU A 26 -8.81 -6.40 -3.89
N GLU A 27 -9.30 -5.28 -3.36
CA GLU A 27 -10.62 -4.78 -3.75
C GLU A 27 -10.64 -4.17 -5.16
N LYS A 28 -11.86 -4.14 -5.72
CA LYS A 28 -12.15 -3.52 -7.02
C LYS A 28 -12.14 -1.98 -7.00
N ARG A 29 -11.74 -1.35 -5.89
CA ARG A 29 -11.63 0.11 -5.81
C ARG A 29 -10.43 0.60 -6.62
N PRO A 30 -10.48 1.84 -7.16
CA PRO A 30 -9.30 2.45 -7.77
C PRO A 30 -8.13 2.43 -6.79
N ARG A 31 -6.97 2.01 -7.29
CA ARG A 31 -5.70 2.03 -6.56
C ARG A 31 -4.64 2.62 -7.46
N LEU A 32 -3.72 3.37 -6.86
CA LEU A 32 -2.65 4.06 -7.58
C LEU A 32 -1.30 3.41 -7.24
N PRO A 33 -0.75 2.57 -8.14
CA PRO A 33 0.63 2.09 -8.02
C PRO A 33 1.61 3.23 -8.31
N ARG A 34 2.60 3.44 -7.43
CA ARG A 34 3.70 4.40 -7.61
C ARG A 34 5.04 3.82 -7.17
N PRO A 35 6.06 3.85 -8.05
CA PRO A 35 7.43 3.59 -7.63
C PRO A 35 7.86 4.59 -6.55
N ALA A 36 8.62 4.11 -5.57
CA ALA A 36 9.22 4.95 -4.54
C ALA A 36 10.59 4.40 -4.13
N VAL A 37 11.35 5.22 -3.41
CA VAL A 37 12.62 4.83 -2.81
C VAL A 37 12.44 4.80 -1.30
N GLY A 38 12.76 3.67 -0.68
CA GLY A 38 12.76 3.50 0.77
C GLY A 38 13.85 4.35 1.45
N GLY A 39 13.75 4.50 2.77
CA GLY A 39 14.75 5.26 3.55
C GLY A 39 16.16 4.67 3.51
N ASP A 40 16.28 3.41 3.12
CA ASP A 40 17.52 2.66 2.89
C ASP A 40 18.03 2.76 1.44
N GLY A 41 17.39 3.56 0.58
CA GLY A 41 17.74 3.70 -0.83
C GLY A 41 17.20 2.58 -1.73
N VAL A 42 16.42 1.64 -1.19
CA VAL A 42 15.89 0.50 -1.94
C VAL A 42 14.67 0.91 -2.75
N GLN A 43 14.63 0.51 -4.03
CA GLN A 43 13.45 0.68 -4.88
C GLN A 43 12.30 -0.19 -4.39
N VAL A 44 11.14 0.42 -4.17
CA VAL A 44 9.92 -0.25 -3.72
C VAL A 44 8.75 0.19 -4.59
N LEU A 45 7.71 -0.64 -4.64
CA LEU A 45 6.42 -0.26 -5.20
C LEU A 45 5.50 0.14 -4.07
N THR A 46 4.89 1.32 -4.16
CA THR A 46 3.82 1.73 -3.25
C THR A 46 2.47 1.61 -3.94
N VAL A 47 1.45 1.15 -3.21
CA VAL A 47 0.08 1.11 -3.67
C VAL A 47 -0.75 1.99 -2.75
N TRP A 48 -1.29 3.05 -3.32
CA TRP A 48 -2.11 4.03 -2.63
C TRP A 48 -3.57 3.62 -2.83
N GLY A 49 -4.33 3.56 -1.75
CA GLY A 49 -5.73 3.17 -1.84
C GLY A 49 -6.56 3.57 -0.63
N ARG A 50 -7.88 3.40 -0.78
CA ARG A 50 -8.87 3.70 0.26
C ARG A 50 -9.51 2.40 0.78
N THR A 51 -9.52 2.23 2.10
CA THR A 51 -10.23 1.13 2.76
C THR A 51 -11.74 1.33 2.69
N ARG A 52 -12.53 0.29 3.02
CA ARG A 52 -14.00 0.40 3.11
C ARG A 52 -14.44 1.44 4.14
N ALA A 53 -13.70 1.56 5.23
CA ALA A 53 -13.93 2.56 6.28
C ALA A 53 -13.50 3.98 5.87
N GLY A 54 -12.93 4.16 4.67
CA GLY A 54 -12.52 5.46 4.15
C GLY A 54 -11.11 5.90 4.54
N ARG A 55 -10.35 5.09 5.29
CA ARG A 55 -8.93 5.36 5.60
C ARG A 55 -8.11 5.27 4.32
N ARG A 56 -7.16 6.19 4.17
CA ARG A 56 -6.27 6.26 2.99
C ARG A 56 -4.90 5.74 3.39
N LEU A 57 -4.51 4.63 2.78
CA LEU A 57 -3.29 3.93 3.15
C LEU A 57 -2.32 3.89 1.96
N ILE A 58 -1.04 3.89 2.29
CA ILE A 58 0.04 3.51 1.39
C ILE A 58 0.55 2.16 1.85
N VAL A 59 0.42 1.17 0.97
CA VAL A 59 1.00 -0.16 1.14
C VAL A 59 2.32 -0.21 0.40
N VAL A 60 3.37 -0.69 1.04
CA VAL A 60 4.72 -0.79 0.47
C VAL A 60 5.00 -2.26 0.15
N LEU A 61 5.35 -2.50 -1.11
CA LEU A 61 5.64 -3.79 -1.67
C LEU A 61 7.09 -3.85 -2.17
N ARG A 62 7.74 -4.99 -1.95
CA ARG A 62 8.99 -5.37 -2.62
C ARG A 62 8.73 -6.59 -3.50
N PRO A 63 9.36 -6.69 -4.68
CA PRO A 63 9.36 -7.94 -5.42
C PRO A 63 10.09 -9.02 -4.60
N THR A 64 9.65 -10.26 -4.71
CA THR A 64 10.39 -11.42 -4.21
C THR A 64 11.30 -11.98 -5.31
N ASP A 65 12.13 -12.96 -4.98
CA ASP A 65 12.91 -13.73 -5.98
C ASP A 65 12.00 -14.51 -6.95
N ASN A 66 10.70 -14.65 -6.62
CA ASN A 66 9.68 -15.11 -7.55
C ASN A 66 8.98 -13.91 -8.20
N ASP A 67 9.12 -13.77 -9.51
CA ASP A 67 8.60 -12.65 -10.31
C ASP A 67 7.07 -12.43 -10.19
N LEU A 68 6.32 -13.41 -9.69
CA LEU A 68 4.87 -13.36 -9.55
C LEU A 68 4.38 -12.98 -8.15
N ASP A 69 5.27 -12.87 -7.17
CA ASP A 69 4.93 -12.66 -5.77
C ASP A 69 5.53 -11.37 -5.20
N TRP A 70 4.71 -10.68 -4.41
CA TRP A 70 5.06 -9.42 -3.78
C TRP A 70 5.09 -9.56 -2.27
N LEU A 71 6.18 -9.09 -1.67
CA LEU A 71 6.31 -9.01 -0.22
C LEU A 71 5.77 -7.67 0.27
N ILE A 72 4.75 -7.71 1.13
CA ILE A 72 4.28 -6.56 1.89
C ILE A 72 5.34 -6.28 2.97
N VAL A 73 5.99 -5.11 2.84
CA VAL A 73 7.08 -4.67 3.73
C VAL A 73 6.71 -3.42 4.54
N GLY A 74 5.52 -2.85 4.30
CA GLY A 74 5.04 -1.67 5.01
C GLY A 74 3.58 -1.40 4.75
N ALA A 75 2.90 -0.80 5.72
CA ALA A 75 1.71 0.00 5.47
C ALA A 75 1.69 1.18 6.43
N ARG A 76 1.22 2.33 5.95
CA ARG A 76 1.01 3.53 6.77
C ARG A 76 -0.17 4.33 6.25
N GLU A 77 -0.72 5.18 7.10
CA GLU A 77 -1.65 6.20 6.65
C GLU A 77 -0.97 7.23 5.74
N MET A 78 -1.72 7.75 4.79
CA MET A 78 -1.31 8.90 4.00
C MET A 78 -1.21 10.13 4.91
N THR A 79 -0.21 10.97 4.65
CA THR A 79 -0.18 12.34 5.18
C THR A 79 -1.28 13.18 4.52
N ALA A 80 -1.58 14.35 5.08
CA ALA A 80 -2.60 15.25 4.52
C ALA A 80 -2.36 15.60 3.04
N ASP A 81 -1.11 15.90 2.67
CA ASP A 81 -0.76 16.23 1.29
C ASP A 81 -0.91 15.04 0.34
N GLN A 82 -0.49 13.85 0.78
CA GLN A 82 -0.65 12.61 0.01
C GLN A 82 -2.12 12.25 -0.16
N ALA A 83 -2.93 12.43 0.89
CA ALA A 83 -4.36 12.20 0.84
C ALA A 83 -5.05 13.16 -0.14
N ALA A 84 -4.67 14.43 -0.16
CA ALA A 84 -5.20 15.42 -1.10
C ALA A 84 -4.77 15.14 -2.56
N GLU A 85 -3.56 14.65 -2.78
CA GLU A 85 -3.12 14.18 -4.10
C GLU A 85 -3.92 12.94 -4.53
N TYR A 86 -4.04 11.95 -3.65
CA TYR A 86 -4.79 10.73 -3.92
C TYR A 86 -6.26 11.01 -4.21
N ASP A 87 -6.91 11.87 -3.43
CA ASP A 87 -8.33 12.19 -3.59
C ASP A 87 -8.61 12.86 -4.95
N ARG A 88 -7.72 13.75 -5.40
CA ARG A 88 -7.83 14.35 -6.74
C ARG A 88 -7.71 13.29 -7.83
N TRP A 89 -6.70 12.41 -7.72
CA TRP A 89 -6.53 11.32 -8.66
C TRP A 89 -7.70 10.33 -8.66
N GLU A 90 -8.26 10.00 -7.49
CA GLU A 90 -9.37 9.07 -7.33
C GLU A 90 -10.66 9.64 -7.95
N ALA A 91 -10.90 10.94 -7.80
CA ALA A 91 -12.04 11.64 -8.42
C ALA A 91 -12.00 11.60 -9.95
N ASP A 92 -10.80 11.59 -10.56
CA ASP A 92 -10.63 11.49 -12.02
C ASP A 92 -10.81 10.05 -12.57
N ARG A 93 -10.95 9.06 -11.68
CA ARG A 93 -11.02 7.61 -12.02
C ARG A 93 -12.35 6.95 -11.65
N GLY A 94 -13.23 7.65 -10.93
CA GLY A 94 -14.58 7.20 -10.55
C GLY A 94 -15.65 7.69 -11.51
#